data_AF-A0A2G2MWB8-F1
#
_entry.id   AF-A0A2G2MWB8-F1
#
_cell.length_a   1.000
_cell.length_b   1.000
_cell.length_c   1.000
_cell.angle_alpha   90.00
_cell.angle_beta   90.00
_cell.angle_gamma   90.00
#
_symmetry.space_group_name_H-M   'P 1'
#
loop_
_entity.id
_entity.type
_entity.pdbx_description
1 polymer ?
#
loop_
_entity_poly.entity_id
_entity_poly.type
_entity_poly.pdbx_seq_one_letter_code
_entity_poly.pdbx_strand_id
1 'polypeptide(L)' 'MEDVNLILESVKFMVLGMAVVFSFLIILIIVVNLQAKIIAKFFPEKAPAAPEKTADTDEAHHVAAIIAAVTEFRKNK' A
#
# COMPACT_ATOMS: atom_id res chain seq x y z
N MET A 1 4.16 53.78 -13.53
CA MET A 1 4.72 52.44 -13.81
C MET A 1 5.22 51.77 -12.52
N GLU A 2 5.42 52.53 -11.44
CA GLU A 2 5.75 52.04 -10.10
C GLU A 2 4.70 51.10 -9.47
N ASP A 3 3.39 51.37 -9.60
CA ASP A 3 2.35 50.58 -8.91
C ASP A 3 2.30 49.12 -9.37
N VAL A 4 2.56 48.88 -10.65
CA VAL A 4 2.61 47.53 -11.24
C VAL A 4 3.77 46.71 -10.64
N ASN A 5 4.87 47.38 -10.27
CA ASN A 5 6.02 46.71 -9.65
C ASN A 5 5.71 46.26 -8.22
N LEU A 6 5.01 47.08 -7.43
CA LEU A 6 4.59 46.74 -6.06
C LEU A 6 3.59 45.58 -6.02
N ILE A 7 2.64 45.56 -6.97
CA ILE A 7 1.69 44.45 -7.10
C ILE A 7 2.43 43.17 -7.49
N LEU A 8 3.39 43.24 -8.41
CA LEU A 8 4.17 42.07 -8.79
C LEU A 8 5.04 41.56 -7.64
N GLU A 9 5.57 42.45 -6.82
CA GLU A 9 6.38 42.10 -5.65
C GLU A 9 5.54 41.42 -4.55
N SER A 10 4.34 41.93 -4.27
CA SER A 10 3.41 41.31 -3.33
C SER A 10 2.91 39.93 -3.78
N VAL A 11 2.69 39.72 -5.08
CA VAL A 11 2.37 38.38 -5.62
C VAL A 11 3.53 37.41 -5.44
N LYS A 12 4.79 37.85 -5.59
CA LYS A 12 5.96 36.99 -5.31
C LYS A 12 5.98 36.54 -3.85
N PHE A 13 5.68 37.43 -2.91
CA PHE A 13 5.59 37.08 -1.50
C PHE A 13 4.42 36.14 -1.19
N MET A 14 3.28 36.27 -1.87
CA MET A 14 2.16 35.35 -1.75
C MET A 14 2.55 33.93 -2.18
N VAL A 15 3.18 33.79 -3.35
CA VAL A 15 3.66 32.50 -3.87
C VAL A 15 4.74 31.93 -2.95
N LEU A 16 5.66 32.75 -2.46
CA LEU A 16 6.70 32.32 -1.51
C LEU A 16 6.08 31.78 -0.22
N GLY A 17 5.12 32.49 0.36
CA GLY A 17 4.39 32.03 1.55
C GLY A 17 3.69 30.69 1.32
N MET A 18 2.99 30.54 0.20
CA MET A 18 2.36 29.27 -0.16
C MET A 18 3.38 28.14 -0.34
N ALA A 19 4.50 28.41 -1.01
CA ALA A 19 5.54 27.42 -1.25
C ALA A 19 6.19 26.92 0.05
N VAL A 20 6.42 27.81 1.02
CA VAL A 20 6.98 27.45 2.33
C VAL A 20 6.02 26.56 3.11
N VAL A 21 4.74 26.94 3.19
CA VAL A 21 3.71 26.13 3.87
C VAL A 21 3.57 24.77 3.19
N PHE A 22 3.52 24.73 1.86
CA PHE A 22 3.44 23.47 1.11
C PHE A 22 4.64 22.56 1.35
N SER A 23 5.86 23.11 1.35
CA SER A 23 7.08 22.38 1.65
C SER A 23 7.06 21.82 3.09
N PHE A 24 6.57 22.60 4.05
CA PHE A 24 6.41 22.16 5.42
C PHE A 24 5.44 20.97 5.55
N LEU A 25 4.30 21.01 4.84
CA LEU A 25 3.36 19.89 4.80
C LEU A 25 3.96 18.63 4.18
N ILE A 26 4.75 18.77 3.09
CA ILE A 26 5.47 17.63 2.51
C ILE A 26 6.40 17.00 3.53
N ILE A 27 7.17 17.81 4.27
CA ILE A 27 8.07 17.31 5.32
C ILE A 27 7.28 16.57 6.39
N LEU A 28 6.13 17.11 6.83
CA LEU A 28 5.27 16.42 7.80
C LEU A 28 4.79 15.06 7.28
N ILE A 29 4.38 14.97 6.02
CA ILE A 29 3.96 13.71 5.40
C ILE A 29 5.12 12.70 5.43
N ILE A 30 6.35 13.13 5.12
CA ILE A 30 7.53 12.25 5.16
C ILE A 30 7.78 11.75 6.58
N VAL A 31 7.69 12.63 7.58
CA VAL A 31 7.89 12.27 9.00
C VAL A 31 6.84 11.27 9.46
N VAL A 32 5.56 11.50 9.17
CA VAL A 32 4.47 10.57 9.52
C VAL A 32 4.65 9.22 8.84
N ASN A 33 5.06 9.19 7.57
CA ASN A 33 5.37 7.93 6.87
C ASN A 33 6.57 7.21 7.49
N LEU A 34 7.61 7.94 7.89
CA LEU A 34 8.75 7.36 8.57
C LEU A 34 8.35 6.75 9.91
N GLN A 35 7.53 7.46 10.69
CA GLN A 35 6.95 6.95 11.93
C GLN A 35 6.14 5.66 11.66
N ALA A 36 5.25 5.66 10.67
CA ALA A 36 4.47 4.48 10.30
C ALA A 36 5.36 3.27 9.95
N LYS A 37 6.46 3.50 9.22
CA LYS A 37 7.42 2.44 8.87
C LYS A 37 8.22 1.92 10.07
N ILE A 38 8.59 2.81 10.99
CA ILE A 38 9.24 2.44 12.25
C ILE A 38 8.28 1.60 13.09
N ILE A 39 7.03 2.06 13.27
CA ILE A 39 6.00 1.34 14.02
C ILE A 39 5.76 -0.03 13.39
N ALA A 40 5.54 -0.14 12.08
CA ALA A 40 5.33 -1.42 11.42
C ALA A 40 6.52 -2.40 11.57
N LYS A 41 7.76 -1.87 11.68
CA LYS A 41 8.96 -2.70 11.86
C LYS A 41 9.17 -3.17 13.30
N PHE A 42 8.94 -2.29 14.29
CA PHE A 42 9.21 -2.59 15.71
C PHE A 42 7.98 -3.11 16.46
N PHE A 43 6.79 -2.75 16.01
CA PHE A 43 5.48 -3.21 16.50
C PHE A 43 4.66 -3.71 15.31
N PRO A 44 5.07 -4.82 14.68
CA PRO A 44 4.25 -5.43 13.63
C PRO A 44 2.89 -5.78 14.24
N GLU A 45 1.86 -5.07 13.79
CA GLU A 45 0.49 -5.37 14.17
C GLU A 45 0.21 -6.78 13.66
N LYS A 46 0.00 -7.72 14.58
CA LYS A 46 -0.31 -9.10 14.25
C LYS A 46 -1.65 -9.04 13.52
N ALA A 47 -1.61 -9.11 12.20
CA ALA A 47 -2.81 -9.15 11.38
C ALA A 47 -3.75 -10.19 12.00
N PRO A 48 -5.04 -9.87 12.21
CA PRO A 48 -5.98 -10.87 12.67
C PRO A 48 -5.85 -12.02 11.69
N ALA A 49 -5.46 -13.19 12.20
CA ALA A 49 -5.32 -14.38 11.39
C ALA A 49 -6.65 -14.53 10.64
N ALA A 50 -6.61 -14.38 9.31
CA ALA A 50 -7.75 -14.74 8.50
C ALA A 50 -8.11 -16.16 8.93
N PRO A 51 -9.39 -16.48 9.16
CA PRO A 51 -9.77 -17.83 9.53
C PRO A 51 -9.21 -18.74 8.46
N GLU A 52 -8.19 -19.54 8.83
CA GLU A 52 -7.69 -20.59 7.97
C GLU A 52 -8.91 -21.45 7.70
N LYS A 53 -9.40 -21.40 6.46
CA LYS A 53 -10.29 -22.46 5.98
C LYS A 53 -9.48 -23.71 6.18
N THR A 54 -9.85 -24.50 7.17
CA THR A 54 -9.41 -25.88 7.33
C THR A 54 -9.88 -26.54 6.04
N ALA A 55 -9.00 -26.57 5.04
CA ALA A 55 -9.24 -27.36 3.86
C ALA A 55 -9.31 -28.78 4.41
N ASP A 56 -10.47 -29.39 4.30
CA ASP A 56 -10.62 -30.81 4.60
C ASP A 56 -9.68 -31.55 3.66
N THR A 57 -8.52 -31.90 4.20
CA THR A 57 -7.41 -32.48 3.43
C THR A 57 -7.82 -33.80 2.82
N ASP A 58 -8.78 -34.49 3.45
CA ASP A 58 -9.29 -35.78 3.00
C ASP A 58 -10.10 -35.63 1.69
N GLU A 59 -11.02 -34.66 1.61
CA GLU A 59 -11.73 -34.39 0.35
C GLU A 59 -10.78 -33.97 -0.77
N ALA A 60 -9.80 -33.11 -0.47
CA ALA A 60 -8.81 -32.69 -1.44
C ALA A 60 -7.97 -33.86 -1.96
N HIS A 61 -7.58 -34.80 -1.08
CA HIS A 61 -6.87 -36.01 -1.44
C HIS A 61 -7.73 -36.99 -2.25
N HIS A 62 -9.00 -37.16 -1.89
CA HIS A 62 -9.93 -38.00 -2.66
C HIS A 62 -10.15 -37.47 -4.07
N VAL A 63 -10.39 -36.16 -4.20
CA VAL A 63 -10.56 -35.51 -5.51
C VAL A 63 -9.28 -35.64 -6.35
N ALA A 64 -8.10 -35.43 -5.75
CA ALA A 64 -6.82 -35.61 -6.44
C ALA A 64 -6.61 -37.06 -6.91
N ALA A 65 -6.96 -38.06 -6.09
CA ALA A 65 -6.86 -39.47 -6.45
C ALA A 65 -7.78 -39.85 -7.62
N ILE A 66 -9.02 -39.34 -7.62
CA ILE A 66 -9.98 -39.55 -8.72
C ILE A 66 -9.46 -38.93 -10.02
N ILE A 67 -8.96 -37.68 -9.96
CA ILE A 67 -8.41 -36.98 -11.13
C ILE A 67 -7.19 -37.73 -11.69
N ALA A 68 -6.31 -38.24 -10.83
CA ALA A 68 -5.16 -39.03 -11.24
C ALA A 68 -5.59 -40.32 -11.96
N ALA A 69 -6.56 -41.05 -11.40
CA ALA A 69 -7.09 -42.27 -12.01
C ALA A 69 -7.73 -42.03 -13.39
N VAL A 70 -8.53 -40.97 -13.53
CA VAL A 70 -9.17 -40.60 -14.81
C VAL A 70 -8.13 -40.17 -15.84
N THR A 71 -7.10 -39.42 -15.42
CA THR A 71 -6.03 -38.96 -16.31
C THR A 71 -5.20 -40.12 -16.84
N GLU A 72 -4.87 -41.08 -15.98
CA GLU A 72 -4.11 -42.28 -16.38
C GLU A 72 -4.93 -43.20 -17.30
N PHE A 73 -6.23 -43.38 -17.02
CA PHE A 73 -7.12 -44.14 -17.90
C PHE A 73 -7.24 -43.50 -19.29
N ARG A 74 -7.32 -42.17 -19.38
CA ARG A 74 -7.39 -41.44 -20.66
C ARG A 74 -6.08 -41.48 -21.44
N LYS A 75 -4.95 -41.64 -20.76
CA LYS A 75 -3.63 -41.74 -21.38
C LYS A 75 -3.32 -43.16 -21.89
N ASN A 76 -3.87 -44.18 -21.23
CA ASN A 76 -3.72 -45.59 -21.62
C ASN A 76 -4.84 -46.11 -22.54
N LYS A 77 -5.69 -45.22 -23.06
CA LYS A 77 -6.74 -45.49 -24.05
C LYS A 77 -6.44 -44.75 -25.34
#